data_AF-A0A1G1ZJG3-F1
#
_entry.id   AF-A0A1G1ZJG3-F1
#
_cell.length_a   1.000
_cell.length_b   1.000
_cell.length_c   1.000
_cell.angle_alpha   90.00
_cell.angle_beta   90.00
_cell.angle_gamma   90.00
#
_symmetry.space_group_name_H-M   'P 1'
#
loop_
_entity.id
_entity.type
_entity.pdbx_description
1 polymer ?
#
loop_
_entity_poly.entity_id
_entity_poly.type
_entity_poly.pdbx_seq_one_letter_code
_entity_poly.pdbx_strand_id
1 'polypeptide(L)'
;FLPAHAYRQAGGRQVKLPLRDSKKLTARQREAWFEYIKAQPKILRARANVYPKTIDRINISQAANLAATRAMKRLLANGQKGLANRATVLLDGGLYLNVKSLLASGYTLNPHTVIRGDEKFNSVKLASIVAKVNRDKIMKRNHGKFPQYGFDEHVGYGTKKHIAAIKKHGICKLHRLTFVKNFV
;
A
#
# COMPACT_ATOMS: atom_id res chain seq x y z
N PHE A 1 1.81 20.48 11.04
CA PHE A 1 2.96 19.87 11.75
C PHE A 1 2.54 18.52 12.35
N LEU A 2 3.20 17.42 11.98
CA LEU A 2 3.06 16.11 12.65
C LEU A 2 4.43 15.73 13.23
N PRO A 3 4.83 16.22 14.42
CA PRO A 3 5.99 15.69 15.09
C PRO A 3 5.49 14.58 16.01
N ALA A 4 5.31 13.39 15.46
CA ALA A 4 4.96 12.24 16.27
C ALA A 4 5.81 11.06 15.86
N HIS A 5 6.65 10.64 16.78
CA HIS A 5 7.61 9.59 16.57
C HIS A 5 6.97 8.27 16.96
N ALA A 6 7.08 7.27 16.10
CA ALA A 6 6.88 5.91 16.55
C ALA A 6 8.05 5.51 17.45
N TYR A 7 7.82 4.53 18.31
CA TYR A 7 8.82 4.01 19.21
C TYR A 7 8.90 2.49 19.10
N ARG A 8 10.08 1.93 19.35
CA ARG A 8 10.29 0.49 19.50
C ARG A 8 11.00 0.21 20.81
N GLN A 9 10.62 -0.91 21.44
CA GLN A 9 11.34 -1.48 22.58
C GLN A 9 12.60 -2.22 22.13
N ALA A 10 13.76 -1.82 22.66
CA ALA A 10 15.03 -2.52 22.51
C ALA A 10 15.77 -2.48 23.85
N GLY A 11 15.96 -3.65 24.49
CA GLY A 11 16.69 -3.77 25.75
C GLY A 11 16.15 -2.89 26.89
N GLY A 12 14.82 -2.77 27.02
CA GLY A 12 14.19 -1.96 28.07
C GLY A 12 14.19 -0.43 27.84
N ARG A 13 14.74 0.06 26.71
CA ARG A 13 14.71 1.48 26.34
C ARG A 13 13.82 1.75 25.13
N GLN A 14 13.10 2.87 25.20
CA GLN A 14 12.20 3.34 24.16
C GLN A 14 12.98 4.13 23.09
N VAL A 15 13.13 3.58 21.89
CA VAL A 15 13.89 4.21 20.80
C VAL A 15 12.96 4.83 19.76
N LYS A 16 12.92 6.17 19.73
CA LYS A 16 13.41 6.97 18.60
C LYS A 16 13.17 6.56 17.14
N LEU A 17 11.98 6.22 16.62
CA LEU A 17 11.90 5.79 15.20
C LEU A 17 11.74 6.97 14.22
N PRO A 18 12.67 7.17 13.25
CA PRO A 18 12.50 8.16 12.20
C PRO A 18 11.48 7.69 11.15
N LEU A 19 10.67 8.62 10.65
CA LEU A 19 9.76 8.36 9.54
C LEU A 19 10.55 8.44 8.23
N ARG A 20 10.53 7.36 7.45
CA ARG A 20 11.22 7.23 6.16
C ARG A 20 10.30 6.52 5.16
N ASP A 21 10.71 6.48 3.90
CA ASP A 21 10.11 5.59 2.90
C ASP A 21 9.98 4.17 3.48
N SER A 22 8.79 3.57 3.31
CA SER A 22 8.45 2.21 3.73
C SER A 22 9.50 1.15 3.34
N LYS A 23 10.17 1.32 2.19
CA LYS A 23 11.23 0.41 1.70
C LYS A 23 12.52 0.55 2.50
N LYS A 24 12.79 1.74 3.06
CA LYS A 24 13.95 2.04 3.92
C LYS A 24 13.71 1.66 5.40
N LEU A 25 12.54 1.12 5.73
CA LEU A 25 12.19 0.63 7.06
C LEU A 25 12.23 -0.90 7.09
N THR A 26 12.64 -1.47 8.21
CA THR A 26 12.47 -2.91 8.48
C THR A 26 10.99 -3.26 8.68
N ALA A 27 10.62 -4.53 8.54
CA ALA A 27 9.24 -4.98 8.78
C ALA A 27 8.74 -4.58 10.19
N ARG A 28 9.59 -4.76 11.23
CA ARG A 28 9.25 -4.37 12.61
C ARG A 28 9.06 -2.86 12.77
N GLN A 29 9.87 -2.04 12.10
CA GLN A 29 9.68 -0.58 12.12
C GLN A 29 8.40 -0.16 11.40
N ARG A 30 8.06 -0.80 10.28
CA ARG A 30 6.79 -0.54 9.58
C ARG A 30 5.59 -0.89 10.43
N GLU A 31 5.60 -2.02 11.14
CA GLU A 31 4.52 -2.39 12.08
C GLU A 31 4.40 -1.39 13.23
N ALA A 32 5.52 -0.93 13.81
CA ALA A 32 5.47 0.10 14.86
C ALA A 32 4.84 1.42 14.36
N TRP A 33 5.21 1.86 13.16
CA TRP A 33 4.57 3.02 12.52
C TRP A 33 3.10 2.77 12.18
N PHE A 34 2.74 1.56 11.75
CA PHE A 34 1.36 1.21 11.46
C PHE A 34 0.47 1.24 12.72
N GLU A 35 0.97 0.75 13.85
CA GLU A 35 0.27 0.85 15.13
C GLU A 35 0.16 2.29 15.62
N TYR A 36 1.22 3.11 15.46
CA TYR A 36 1.15 4.55 15.71
C TYR A 36 0.04 5.22 14.86
N ILE A 37 -0.01 4.96 13.56
CA ILE A 37 -1.04 5.50 12.65
C ILE A 37 -2.44 5.07 13.09
N LYS A 38 -2.61 3.83 13.56
CA LYS A 38 -3.90 3.31 14.05
C LYS A 38 -4.35 3.98 15.33
N ALA A 39 -3.42 4.27 16.25
CA ALA A 39 -3.70 4.88 17.54
C ALA A 39 -4.00 6.38 17.44
N GLN A 40 -3.61 7.04 16.33
CA GLN A 40 -3.76 8.48 16.19
C GLN A 40 -5.15 8.86 15.60
N PRO A 41 -6.07 9.44 16.39
CA PRO A 41 -7.44 9.74 15.94
C PRO A 41 -7.50 10.79 14.82
N LYS A 42 -6.49 11.67 14.76
CA LYS A 42 -6.39 12.70 13.71
C LYS A 42 -5.89 12.17 12.36
N ILE A 43 -5.42 10.92 12.29
CA ILE A 43 -4.93 10.32 11.05
C ILE A 43 -5.98 9.34 10.53
N LEU A 44 -6.76 9.83 9.58
CA LEU A 44 -7.74 9.01 8.88
C LEU A 44 -7.03 8.15 7.83
N ARG A 45 -7.52 6.92 7.66
CA ARG A 45 -6.91 5.95 6.75
C ARG A 45 -7.96 5.09 6.07
N ALA A 46 -7.69 4.78 4.81
CA ALA A 46 -8.45 3.80 4.05
C ALA A 46 -7.48 2.98 3.19
N ARG A 47 -7.93 1.79 2.80
CA ARG A 47 -7.17 0.87 1.94
C ARG A 47 -8.08 0.26 0.91
N ALA A 48 -7.54 -0.02 -0.27
CA ALA A 48 -8.22 -0.77 -1.31
C ALA A 48 -7.22 -1.69 -2.02
N ASN A 49 -7.73 -2.82 -2.50
CA ASN A 49 -6.96 -3.83 -3.21
C ASN A 49 -7.54 -4.03 -4.61
N VAL A 50 -6.69 -4.43 -5.55
CA VAL A 50 -7.09 -4.89 -6.88
C VAL A 50 -6.47 -6.28 -7.07
N TYR A 51 -7.30 -7.25 -7.47
CA TYR A 51 -6.91 -8.65 -7.55
C TYR A 51 -6.23 -9.00 -8.88
N PRO A 52 -5.43 -10.08 -8.94
CA PRO A 52 -4.66 -10.45 -10.14
C PRO A 52 -5.48 -10.47 -11.43
N LYS A 53 -6.66 -11.12 -11.43
CA LYS A 53 -7.56 -11.14 -12.60
C LYS A 53 -7.90 -9.75 -13.13
N THR A 54 -8.11 -8.77 -12.25
CA THR A 54 -8.35 -7.38 -12.67
C THR A 54 -7.07 -6.73 -13.17
N ILE A 55 -5.93 -6.95 -12.51
CA ILE A 55 -4.62 -6.43 -12.93
C ILE A 55 -4.28 -6.92 -14.34
N ASP A 56 -4.47 -8.21 -14.61
CA ASP A 56 -4.22 -8.81 -15.92
C ASP A 56 -5.12 -8.20 -17.00
N ARG A 57 -6.37 -7.83 -16.65
CA ARG A 57 -7.31 -7.22 -17.59
C ARG A 57 -7.00 -5.76 -17.92
N ILE A 58 -6.57 -4.98 -16.92
CA ILE A 58 -6.46 -3.50 -17.06
C ILE A 58 -5.03 -2.99 -17.02
N ASN A 59 -4.02 -3.84 -16.89
CA ASN A 59 -2.61 -3.54 -16.59
C ASN A 59 -2.34 -3.03 -15.16
N ILE A 60 -1.07 -3.11 -14.75
CA ILE A 60 -0.63 -2.78 -13.39
C ILE A 60 -0.76 -1.29 -13.06
N SER A 61 -0.52 -0.40 -14.02
CA SER A 61 -0.59 1.04 -13.83
C SER A 61 -2.03 1.47 -13.57
N GLN A 62 -2.98 1.03 -14.40
CA GLN A 62 -4.39 1.33 -14.19
C GLN A 62 -4.93 0.65 -12.93
N ALA A 63 -4.48 -0.55 -12.60
CA ALA A 63 -4.83 -1.21 -11.35
C ALA A 63 -4.34 -0.44 -10.11
N ALA A 64 -3.15 0.16 -10.17
CA ALA A 64 -2.64 1.01 -9.10
C ALA A 64 -3.49 2.29 -8.94
N ASN A 65 -3.86 2.95 -10.04
CA ASN A 65 -4.74 4.13 -10.04
C ASN A 65 -6.16 3.80 -9.57
N LEU A 66 -6.68 2.62 -9.94
CA LEU A 66 -7.96 2.11 -9.46
C LEU A 66 -7.92 1.84 -7.94
N ALA A 67 -6.83 1.27 -7.41
CA ALA A 67 -6.65 1.08 -5.98
C ALA A 67 -6.60 2.43 -5.24
N ALA A 68 -5.84 3.40 -5.74
CA ALA A 68 -5.75 4.74 -5.16
C ALA A 68 -7.11 5.44 -5.14
N THR A 69 -7.84 5.41 -6.26
CA THR A 69 -9.19 5.99 -6.38
C THR A 69 -10.18 5.33 -5.41
N ARG A 70 -10.17 3.99 -5.29
CA ARG A 70 -11.03 3.27 -4.34
C ARG A 70 -10.67 3.57 -2.89
N ALA A 71 -9.39 3.69 -2.56
CA ALA A 71 -8.95 4.06 -1.23
C ALA A 71 -9.43 5.48 -0.87
N MET A 72 -9.30 6.43 -1.80
CA MET A 72 -9.82 7.79 -1.62
C MET A 72 -11.34 7.79 -1.40
N LYS A 73 -12.12 7.10 -2.24
CA LYS A 73 -13.58 6.99 -2.06
C LYS A 73 -13.97 6.48 -0.67
N ARG A 74 -13.28 5.43 -0.19
CA ARG A 74 -13.51 4.88 1.15
C ARG A 74 -13.15 5.85 2.26
N LEU A 75 -12.08 6.63 2.08
CA LEU A 75 -11.68 7.66 3.05
C LEU A 75 -12.75 8.75 3.16
N LEU A 76 -13.27 9.19 2.01
CA LEU A 76 -14.28 10.24 1.91
C LEU A 76 -15.65 9.83 2.45
N ALA A 77 -16.06 8.58 2.18
CA ALA A 77 -17.33 8.02 2.64
C ALA A 77 -17.46 7.99 4.18
N ASN A 78 -16.36 7.98 4.92
CA ASN A 78 -16.35 7.98 6.39
C ASN A 78 -16.59 9.37 7.01
N GLY A 79 -17.48 10.18 6.41
CA GLY A 79 -17.97 11.43 6.99
C GLY A 79 -17.05 12.65 6.84
N GLN A 80 -16.18 12.69 5.82
CA GLN A 80 -15.11 13.71 5.70
C GLN A 80 -15.32 14.71 4.55
N LYS A 81 -16.57 14.95 4.14
CA LYS A 81 -16.90 15.89 3.04
C LYS A 81 -16.27 17.27 3.24
N GLY A 82 -16.29 17.82 4.45
CA GLY A 82 -15.68 19.13 4.76
C GLY A 82 -14.15 19.17 4.68
N LEU A 83 -13.47 18.05 4.95
CA LEU A 83 -12.01 17.94 4.87
C LEU A 83 -11.54 17.82 3.41
N ALA A 84 -12.31 17.09 2.59
CA ALA A 84 -11.99 16.84 1.18
C ALA A 84 -11.79 18.14 0.40
N ASN A 85 -12.70 19.10 0.59
CA ASN A 85 -12.70 20.37 -0.14
C ASN A 85 -11.60 21.35 0.29
N ARG A 86 -10.89 21.07 1.40
CA ARG A 86 -9.83 21.93 1.96
C ARG A 86 -8.45 21.29 1.94
N ALA A 87 -8.34 20.03 1.48
CA ALA A 87 -7.11 19.25 1.58
C ALA A 87 -6.46 19.05 0.20
N THR A 88 -5.14 19.27 0.16
CA THR A 88 -4.31 18.84 -0.97
C THR A 88 -4.10 17.33 -0.92
N VAL A 89 -4.33 16.65 -2.04
CA VAL A 89 -4.11 15.22 -2.16
C VAL A 89 -2.75 14.99 -2.83
N LEU A 90 -1.84 14.31 -2.14
CA LEU A 90 -0.51 13.99 -2.68
C LEU A 90 -0.44 12.51 -3.07
N LEU A 91 0.00 12.25 -4.30
CA LEU A 91 0.13 10.92 -4.89
C LEU A 91 1.60 10.68 -5.26
N ASP A 92 2.06 9.44 -5.09
CA ASP A 92 3.45 9.07 -5.35
C ASP A 92 3.69 8.57 -6.78
N GLY A 93 4.82 8.96 -7.36
CA GLY A 93 5.33 8.41 -8.61
C GLY A 93 4.44 8.74 -9.80
N GLY A 94 3.81 7.71 -10.39
CA GLY A 94 2.89 7.84 -11.54
C GLY A 94 1.41 7.66 -11.17
N LEU A 95 1.07 7.67 -9.88
CA LEU A 95 -0.30 7.51 -9.44
C LEU A 95 -1.15 8.74 -9.76
N TYR A 96 -2.38 8.51 -10.22
CA TYR A 96 -3.41 9.54 -10.36
C TYR A 96 -4.77 9.03 -9.84
N LEU A 97 -5.68 9.96 -9.56
CA LEU A 97 -7.06 9.65 -9.17
C LEU A 97 -8.00 9.87 -10.35
N ASN A 98 -8.99 9.00 -10.52
CA ASN A 98 -10.10 9.27 -11.43
C ASN A 98 -11.02 10.32 -10.78
N VAL A 99 -10.72 11.59 -11.01
CA VAL A 99 -11.41 12.74 -10.40
C VAL A 99 -12.86 12.83 -10.85
N LYS A 100 -13.18 12.51 -12.12
CA LYS A 100 -14.58 12.48 -12.62
C LYS A 100 -15.46 11.58 -11.75
N SER A 101 -14.95 10.41 -11.39
CA SER A 101 -15.64 9.44 -10.53
C SER A 101 -15.78 9.90 -9.07
N LEU A 102 -15.00 10.89 -8.63
CA LEU A 102 -15.03 11.46 -7.27
C LEU A 102 -15.92 12.71 -7.21
N LEU A 103 -15.88 13.55 -8.24
CA LEU A 103 -16.76 14.71 -8.44
C LEU A 103 -18.24 14.30 -8.49
N ALA A 104 -18.55 13.21 -9.20
CA ALA A 104 -19.90 12.64 -9.23
C ALA A 104 -20.44 12.22 -7.84
N SER A 105 -19.57 12.12 -6.83
CA SER A 105 -19.93 11.84 -5.44
C SER A 105 -19.98 13.10 -4.55
N GLY A 106 -19.88 14.30 -5.15
CA GLY A 106 -19.99 15.60 -4.48
C GLY A 106 -18.72 16.09 -3.78
N TYR A 107 -17.54 15.60 -4.17
CA TYR A 107 -16.25 15.98 -3.57
C TYR A 107 -15.39 16.76 -4.56
N THR A 108 -14.89 17.93 -4.14
CA THR A 108 -13.85 18.65 -4.88
C THR A 108 -12.49 18.28 -4.30
N LEU A 109 -11.61 17.72 -5.12
CA LEU A 109 -10.27 17.32 -4.71
C LEU A 109 -9.23 18.04 -5.55
N ASN A 110 -8.09 18.33 -4.94
CA ASN A 110 -6.92 18.90 -5.60
C ASN A 110 -5.75 17.89 -5.59
N PRO A 111 -5.72 16.90 -6.50
CA PRO A 111 -4.67 15.89 -6.55
C PRO A 111 -3.40 16.38 -7.27
N HIS A 112 -2.26 16.10 -6.64
CA HIS A 112 -0.93 16.36 -7.17
C HIS A 112 -0.12 15.07 -7.17
N THR A 113 0.36 14.70 -8.35
CA THR A 113 1.29 13.58 -8.50
C THR A 113 2.71 14.08 -8.34
N VAL A 114 3.47 13.45 -7.43
CA VAL A 114 4.82 13.86 -7.08
C VAL A 114 5.78 12.71 -7.29
N ILE A 115 6.82 12.95 -8.08
CA ILE A 115 7.96 12.05 -8.20
C ILE A 115 8.66 11.90 -6.83
N ARG A 116 8.78 10.65 -6.36
CA ARG A 116 9.38 10.28 -5.06
C ARG A 116 8.70 11.03 -3.91
N GLY A 117 7.38 11.10 -3.94
CA GLY A 117 6.56 11.71 -2.90
C GLY A 117 6.75 11.00 -1.55
N ASP A 118 6.99 9.69 -1.57
CA ASP A 118 7.31 8.87 -0.40
C ASP A 118 8.65 9.22 0.28
N GLU A 119 9.50 10.02 -0.37
CA GLU A 119 10.73 10.55 0.25
C GLU A 119 10.55 11.98 0.76
N LYS A 120 9.62 12.74 0.18
CA LYS A 120 9.41 14.16 0.43
C LYS A 120 8.34 14.43 1.49
N PHE A 121 7.18 13.77 1.39
CA PHE A 121 5.99 14.13 2.15
C PHE A 121 5.63 13.08 3.21
N ASN A 122 5.41 13.53 4.45
CA ASN A 122 5.07 12.63 5.56
C ASN A 122 3.74 11.89 5.34
N SER A 123 2.73 12.54 4.75
CA SER A 123 1.45 11.89 4.41
C SER A 123 1.65 10.71 3.45
N VAL A 124 2.51 10.87 2.45
CA VAL A 124 2.83 9.82 1.48
C VAL A 124 3.67 8.71 2.12
N LYS A 125 4.64 9.03 2.99
CA LYS A 125 5.38 8.04 3.81
C LYS A 125 4.44 7.18 4.64
N LEU A 126 3.49 7.80 5.36
CA LEU A 126 2.52 7.06 6.18
C LEU A 126 1.60 6.19 5.32
N ALA A 127 1.13 6.72 4.18
CA ALA A 127 0.30 5.96 3.24
C ALA A 127 1.04 4.74 2.66
N SER A 128 2.32 4.89 2.30
CA SER A 128 3.14 3.77 1.78
C SER A 128 3.41 2.71 2.84
N ILE A 129 3.60 3.10 4.11
CA ILE A 129 3.69 2.16 5.25
C ILE A 129 2.37 1.38 5.41
N VAL A 130 1.23 2.07 5.43
CA VAL A 130 -0.09 1.43 5.50
C VAL A 130 -0.27 0.44 4.35
N ALA A 131 0.05 0.83 3.11
CA ALA A 131 -0.06 -0.05 1.96
C ALA A 131 0.83 -1.30 2.09
N LYS A 132 2.10 -1.12 2.47
CA LYS A 132 3.08 -2.20 2.59
C LYS A 132 2.74 -3.21 3.69
N VAL A 133 2.42 -2.74 4.89
CA VAL A 133 2.03 -3.61 6.02
C VAL A 133 0.79 -4.43 5.67
N ASN A 134 -0.20 -3.79 5.04
CA ASN A 134 -1.42 -4.47 4.62
C ASN A 134 -1.17 -5.52 3.53
N ARG A 135 -0.30 -5.23 2.56
CA ARG A 135 0.11 -6.16 1.50
C ARG A 135 0.84 -7.38 2.08
N ASP A 136 1.78 -7.15 2.99
CA ASP A 136 2.56 -8.20 3.64
C ASP A 136 1.65 -9.14 4.46
N LYS A 137 0.71 -8.58 5.24
CA LYS A 137 -0.32 -9.34 5.96
C LYS A 137 -1.21 -10.20 5.05
N ILE A 138 -1.57 -9.68 3.86
CA ILE A 138 -2.34 -10.44 2.87
C ILE A 138 -1.51 -11.60 2.33
N MET A 139 -0.24 -11.40 2.02
CA MET A 139 0.61 -12.46 1.47
C MET A 139 0.93 -13.54 2.49
N LYS A 140 1.22 -13.18 3.74
CA LYS A 140 1.40 -14.15 4.82
C LYS A 140 0.16 -15.01 5.05
N ARG A 141 -1.04 -14.42 4.99
CA ARG A 141 -2.30 -15.19 5.06
C ARG A 141 -2.48 -16.13 3.87
N ASN A 142 -2.08 -15.68 2.68
CA ASN A 142 -2.15 -16.50 1.48
C ASN A 142 -1.10 -17.61 1.44
N HIS A 143 0.05 -17.44 2.10
CA HIS A 143 1.02 -18.51 2.31
C HIS A 143 0.37 -19.70 3.02
N GLY A 144 -0.46 -19.47 4.05
CA GLY A 144 -1.21 -20.55 4.69
C GLY A 144 -2.16 -21.32 3.75
N LYS A 145 -2.58 -20.72 2.62
CA LYS A 145 -3.41 -21.39 1.59
C LYS A 145 -2.60 -21.98 0.44
N PHE A 146 -1.38 -21.48 0.25
CA PHE A 146 -0.49 -21.84 -0.85
C PHE A 146 0.96 -21.91 -0.35
N PRO A 147 1.25 -22.83 0.60
CA PRO A 147 2.53 -22.84 1.31
C PRO A 147 3.71 -23.11 0.37
N GLN A 148 3.47 -23.87 -0.71
CA GLN A 148 4.49 -24.27 -1.67
C GLN A 148 5.16 -23.09 -2.41
N TYR A 149 4.56 -21.91 -2.41
CA TYR A 149 5.11 -20.74 -3.11
C TYR A 149 5.93 -19.80 -2.24
N GLY A 150 6.03 -19.96 -0.91
CA GLY A 150 6.88 -19.10 -0.07
C GLY A 150 6.43 -17.62 0.04
N PHE A 151 5.12 -17.35 -0.13
CA PHE A 151 4.58 -15.99 -0.14
C PHE A 151 4.81 -15.15 1.12
N ASP A 152 5.08 -15.76 2.26
CA ASP A 152 5.40 -15.09 3.52
C ASP A 152 6.80 -14.45 3.53
N GLU A 153 7.73 -14.96 2.71
CA GLU A 153 9.09 -14.43 2.58
C GLU A 153 9.19 -13.32 1.53
N HIS A 154 8.85 -13.64 0.28
CA HIS A 154 9.06 -12.74 -0.86
C HIS A 154 7.79 -12.02 -1.31
N VAL A 155 6.66 -12.19 -0.61
CA VAL A 155 5.40 -11.44 -0.86
C VAL A 155 4.95 -11.39 -2.33
N GLY A 156 5.29 -12.43 -3.09
CA GLY A 156 4.95 -12.60 -4.51
C GLY A 156 5.90 -11.94 -5.50
N TYR A 157 7.05 -11.39 -5.08
CA TYR A 157 8.12 -10.99 -6.01
C TYR A 157 8.70 -12.22 -6.72
N GLY A 158 9.13 -12.04 -7.98
CA GLY A 158 9.72 -13.10 -8.82
C GLY A 158 11.16 -13.44 -8.42
N THR A 159 11.37 -13.88 -7.18
CA THR A 159 12.66 -14.37 -6.71
C THR A 159 12.98 -15.73 -7.35
N LYS A 160 14.25 -16.15 -7.35
CA LYS A 160 14.65 -17.47 -7.84
C LYS A 160 13.82 -18.60 -7.18
N LYS A 161 13.60 -18.50 -5.88
CA LYS A 161 12.76 -19.44 -5.10
C LYS A 161 11.32 -19.45 -5.59
N HIS A 162 10.72 -18.29 -5.84
CA HIS A 162 9.34 -18.19 -6.31
C HIS A 162 9.18 -18.75 -7.73
N ILE A 163 10.10 -18.42 -8.64
CA ILE A 163 10.10 -18.94 -10.01
C ILE A 163 10.24 -20.46 -10.01
N ALA A 164 11.15 -21.02 -9.19
CA ALA A 164 11.28 -22.46 -9.04
C ALA A 164 9.99 -23.12 -8.52
N ALA A 165 9.32 -22.51 -7.54
CA ALA A 165 8.03 -22.99 -7.04
C ALA A 165 6.94 -22.98 -8.12
N ILE A 166 6.89 -21.93 -8.97
CA ILE A 166 5.95 -21.86 -10.09
C ILE A 166 6.24 -22.97 -11.10
N LYS A 167 7.52 -23.20 -11.47
CA LYS A 167 7.90 -24.27 -12.39
C LYS A 167 7.55 -25.66 -11.85
N LYS A 168 7.69 -25.86 -10.54
CA LYS A 168 7.41 -27.16 -9.88
C LYS A 168 5.92 -27.42 -9.64
N HIS A 169 5.16 -26.40 -9.26
CA HIS A 169 3.78 -26.56 -8.77
C HIS A 169 2.71 -25.92 -9.68
N GLY A 170 3.12 -25.31 -10.79
CA GLY A 170 2.26 -24.54 -11.67
C GLY A 170 1.84 -23.20 -11.07
N ILE A 171 1.05 -22.43 -11.82
CA ILE A 171 0.48 -21.15 -11.38
C ILE A 171 -0.70 -21.35 -10.43
N CYS A 172 -0.95 -20.36 -9.58
CA CYS A 172 -2.11 -20.28 -8.68
C CYS A 172 -2.86 -18.96 -8.84
N LYS A 173 -4.05 -18.84 -8.23
CA LYS A 173 -4.95 -17.67 -8.33
C LYS A 173 -4.36 -16.32 -7.92
N LEU A 174 -3.20 -16.31 -7.26
CA LEU A 174 -2.50 -15.09 -6.84
C LEU A 174 -1.49 -14.57 -7.86
N HIS A 175 -1.12 -15.41 -8.83
CA HIS A 175 -0.21 -15.05 -9.90
C HIS A 175 -0.91 -14.13 -10.90
N ARG A 176 -0.16 -13.16 -11.41
CA ARG A 176 -0.59 -12.26 -12.49
C ARG A 176 -0.09 -12.87 -13.79
N LEU A 177 -1.00 -13.39 -14.59
CA LEU A 177 -0.64 -14.19 -15.77
C LEU A 177 0.16 -13.36 -16.78
N THR A 178 -0.15 -12.07 -16.89
CA THR A 178 0.58 -11.13 -17.76
C THR A 178 2.04 -10.93 -17.36
N PHE A 179 2.41 -11.22 -16.11
CA PHE A 179 3.79 -11.12 -15.62
C PHE A 179 4.53 -12.45 -15.70
N VAL A 180 3.84 -13.56 -15.39
CA VAL A 180 4.44 -14.90 -15.33
C VAL A 180 5.00 -15.35 -16.67
N LYS A 181 4.36 -14.94 -17.79
CA LYS A 181 4.83 -15.21 -19.16
C LYS A 181 6.27 -14.79 -19.45
N ASN A 182 6.85 -13.90 -18.63
CA ASN A 182 8.19 -13.38 -18.87
C ASN A 182 9.31 -14.26 -18.26
N PHE A 183 8.99 -15.29 -17.49
CA PHE A 183 10.00 -16.11 -16.79
C PHE A 183 9.60 -17.58 -16.54
N VAL A 184 8.46 -18.00 -17.08
CA VAL A 184 8.01 -19.39 -17.13
C VAL A 184 7.89 -19.80 -18.58
#